data_AF-A0AA38LEU0-F1
#
_entry.id   AF-A0AA38LEU0-F1
#
_cell.length_a   1.000
_cell.length_b   1.000
_cell.length_c   1.000
_cell.angle_alpha   90.00
_cell.angle_beta   90.00
_cell.angle_gamma   90.00
#
_symmetry.space_group_name_H-M   'P 1'
#
loop_
_entity.id
_entity.type
_entity.pdbx_description
1 polymer ?
#
loop_
_entity_poly.entity_id
_entity_poly.type
_entity_poly.pdbx_seq_one_letter_code
_entity_poly.pdbx_strand_id
1 'polypeptide(L)'
;EACLVYVEAAREVCFKLLQLTARSLELPDEHLNQYFEDDMSFVRLNCYPECPIPELALGVGRHKDPGALTLLYQDQVDGLQ
;
A
#
# COMPACT_ATOMS: atom_id res chain seq x y z
N GLU A 1 -16.24 4.73 -9.82
CA GLU A 1 -16.82 3.46 -9.35
C GLU A 1 -15.75 2.40 -9.09
N ALA A 2 -15.03 1.92 -10.11
CA ALA A 2 -14.00 0.88 -9.95
C ALA A 2 -12.94 1.18 -8.87
N CYS A 3 -12.40 2.40 -8.81
CA CYS A 3 -11.41 2.76 -7.78
C CYS A 3 -11.98 2.67 -6.35
N LEU A 4 -13.25 3.03 -6.15
CA LEU A 4 -13.87 2.97 -4.82
C LEU A 4 -14.07 1.52 -4.38
N VAL A 5 -14.54 0.66 -5.28
CA VAL A 5 -14.65 -0.79 -5.04
C VAL A 5 -13.28 -1.39 -4.72
N TYR A 6 -12.25 -0.99 -5.46
CA TYR A 6 -10.87 -1.42 -5.20
C TYR A 6 -10.37 -0.98 -3.82
N VAL A 7 -10.61 0.29 -3.43
CA VAL A 7 -10.21 0.82 -2.11
C VAL A 7 -10.81 -0.01 -0.99
N GLU A 8 -12.12 -0.29 -1.04
CA GLU A 8 -12.79 -1.07 0.00
C GLU A 8 -12.25 -2.50 0.07
N ALA A 9 -12.08 -3.17 -1.08
CA ALA A 9 -11.52 -4.51 -1.12
C ALA A 9 -10.06 -4.56 -0.60
N ALA A 10 -9.24 -3.58 -0.97
CA ALA A 10 -7.87 -3.44 -0.50
C ALA A 10 -7.82 -3.17 1.01
N ARG A 11 -8.74 -2.36 1.53
CA ARG A 11 -8.88 -2.07 2.97
C ARG A 11 -9.16 -3.35 3.74
N GLU A 12 -10.11 -4.17 3.30
CA GLU A 12 -10.40 -5.47 3.95
C GLU A 12 -9.16 -6.39 4.00
N VAL A 13 -8.37 -6.43 2.93
CA VAL A 13 -7.12 -7.21 2.89
C VAL A 13 -6.11 -6.66 3.89
N CYS A 14 -5.91 -5.35 3.93
CA CYS A 14 -4.98 -4.71 4.87
C CYS A 14 -5.37 -4.96 6.34
N PHE A 15 -6.65 -4.86 6.70
CA PHE A 15 -7.10 -5.15 8.07
C PHE A 15 -6.90 -6.62 8.46
N LYS A 16 -7.09 -7.56 7.53
CA LYS A 16 -6.75 -8.98 7.77
C LYS A 16 -5.25 -9.17 7.96
N LEU A 17 -4.41 -8.49 7.19
CA LEU A 17 -2.95 -8.53 7.36
C LEU A 17 -2.51 -7.92 8.69
N LEU A 18 -3.14 -6.84 9.15
CA LEU A 18 -2.91 -6.28 10.48
C LEU A 18 -3.27 -7.28 11.59
N GLN A 19 -4.41 -7.98 11.49
CA GLN A 19 -4.79 -9.02 12.45
C GLN A 19 -3.75 -10.16 12.50
N LEU A 20 -3.31 -10.63 11.34
CA LEU A 20 -2.27 -11.67 11.26
C LEU A 20 -0.92 -11.19 11.82
N THR A 21 -0.60 -9.90 11.66
CA THR A 21 0.60 -9.27 12.22
C THR A 21 0.49 -9.13 13.74
N ALA A 22 -0.68 -8.73 14.26
CA ALA A 22 -0.92 -8.70 15.70
C ALA A 22 -0.76 -10.09 16.32
N ARG A 23 -1.33 -11.11 15.66
CA ARG A 23 -1.23 -12.50 16.11
C ARG A 23 0.20 -13.03 16.11
N SER A 24 1.03 -12.68 15.11
CA SER A 24 2.43 -13.12 15.07
C SER A 24 3.28 -12.49 16.19
N LEU A 25 2.80 -11.38 16.76
CA LEU A 25 3.37 -10.70 17.92
C LEU A 25 2.74 -11.15 19.24
N GLU A 26 1.93 -12.22 19.24
CA GLU A 26 1.20 -12.73 20.42
C GLU A 26 0.21 -11.72 21.03
N LEU A 27 -0.31 -10.81 20.20
CA LEU A 27 -1.34 -9.83 20.58
C LEU A 27 -2.73 -10.30 20.14
N PRO A 28 -3.82 -9.76 20.75
CA PRO A 28 -5.17 -9.95 20.23
C PRO A 28 -5.27 -9.51 18.77
N ASP A 29 -6.03 -10.23 17.94
CA ASP A 29 -6.13 -9.96 16.50
C ASP A 29 -6.50 -8.49 16.20
N GLU A 30 -7.45 -7.91 16.95
CA GLU A 30 -7.90 -6.53 16.74
C GLU A 30 -6.97 -5.46 17.36
N HIS A 31 -5.87 -5.87 18.00
CA HIS A 31 -5.01 -4.95 18.74
C HIS A 31 -4.42 -3.83 17.87
N LEU A 32 -4.10 -4.12 16.61
CA LEU A 32 -3.58 -3.10 15.69
C LEU A 32 -4.70 -2.33 14.98
N ASN A 33 -5.84 -2.97 14.71
CA ASN A 33 -6.94 -2.39 13.96
C ASN A 33 -7.55 -1.16 14.65
N GLN A 34 -7.60 -1.15 15.98
CA GLN A 34 -8.14 -0.03 16.77
C GLN A 34 -7.42 1.32 16.50
N TYR A 35 -6.18 1.30 16.01
CA TYR A 35 -5.43 2.52 15.66
C TYR A 35 -5.79 3.09 14.28
N PHE A 36 -6.65 2.39 13.53
CA PHE A 36 -7.02 2.69 12.15
C PHE A 36 -8.54 2.72 11.93
N GLU A 37 -9.36 2.86 12.98
CA GLU A 37 -10.83 2.91 12.82
C GLU A 37 -11.29 4.14 12.01
N ASP A 38 -10.65 5.29 12.23
CA ASP A 38 -10.80 6.53 11.44
C ASP A 38 -9.64 6.69 10.45
N ASP A 39 -9.30 5.62 9.71
CA ASP A 39 -8.12 5.66 8.84
C ASP A 39 -8.26 6.65 7.67
N MET A 40 -7.15 7.33 7.39
CA MET A 40 -6.99 8.24 6.25
C MET A 40 -6.43 7.49 5.04
N SER A 41 -6.84 6.23 4.81
CA SER A 41 -6.36 5.46 3.67
C SER A 41 -6.69 6.16 2.36
N PHE A 42 -5.74 6.12 1.44
CA PHE A 42 -5.90 6.72 0.11
C PHE A 42 -5.29 5.80 -0.94
N VAL A 43 -5.78 5.95 -2.18
CA VAL A 43 -5.19 5.28 -3.34
C VAL A 43 -4.37 6.27 -4.14
N ARG A 44 -3.16 5.86 -4.51
CA ARG A 44 -2.27 6.58 -5.41
C ARG A 44 -2.14 5.80 -6.72
N LEU A 45 -2.47 6.45 -7.83
CA LEU A 45 -2.28 5.91 -9.17
C LEU A 45 -1.01 6.51 -9.76
N ASN A 46 0.07 5.72 -9.83
CA ASN A 46 1.33 6.16 -10.41
C ASN A 46 1.38 5.76 -11.89
N CYS A 47 1.72 6.70 -12.76
CA CYS A 47 1.97 6.46 -14.18
C CYS A 47 3.35 7.01 -14.52
N TYR A 48 4.28 6.12 -14.85
CA TYR A 48 5.65 6.47 -15.22
C TYR A 48 5.81 6.39 -16.73
N PRO A 49 5.97 7.51 -17.45
CA PRO A 49 6.17 7.49 -18.90
C PRO A 49 7.56 6.93 -19.25
N GLU A 50 7.73 6.54 -20.52
CA GLU A 50 9.05 6.16 -21.05
C GLU A 50 10.06 7.29 -20.83
N CYS A 51 11.23 6.93 -20.30
CA CYS A 51 12.32 7.86 -20.05
C CYS A 51 13.40 7.69 -21.13
N PRO A 52 13.80 8.76 -21.85
CA PRO A 52 14.84 8.66 -22.88
C PRO A 52 16.23 8.29 -22.34
N ILE A 53 16.49 8.57 -21.06
CA ILE A 53 17.80 8.34 -20.40
C ILE A 53 17.53 7.78 -18.98
N PRO A 54 17.03 6.53 -18.87
CA PRO A 54 16.54 5.96 -17.61
C PRO A 54 17.63 5.83 -16.54
N GLU A 55 18.90 5.70 -16.93
CA GLU A 55 20.04 5.61 -16.02
C GLU A 55 20.32 6.91 -15.22
N LEU A 56 19.75 8.04 -15.65
CA LEU A 56 19.90 9.35 -15.00
C LEU A 56 18.63 9.83 -14.27
N ALA A 57 17.55 9.03 -14.26
CA ALA A 57 16.28 9.42 -13.69
C ALA A 57 15.76 8.39 -12.67
N LEU A 58 14.89 8.85 -11.77
CA LEU A 58 14.10 8.00 -10.88
C LEU A 58 12.64 8.38 -11.05
N GLY A 59 11.75 7.39 -11.22
CA GLY A 59 10.31 7.64 -11.24
C GLY A 59 9.82 8.20 -9.89
N VAL A 60 10.24 7.55 -8.79
CA VAL A 60 10.09 8.06 -7.42
C VAL A 60 11.38 7.82 -6.66
N GLY A 61 11.82 8.82 -5.88
CA GLY A 61 13.02 8.71 -5.06
C GLY A 61 12.86 7.74 -3.89
N ARG A 62 13.98 7.34 -3.27
CA ARG A 62 13.97 6.49 -2.07
C ARG A 62 13.19 7.17 -0.94
N HIS A 63 12.21 6.47 -0.38
CA HIS A 63 11.38 6.99 0.70
C HIS A 63 10.81 5.84 1.55
N LYS A 64 10.06 6.21 2.57
CA LYS A 64 9.13 5.33 3.29
C LYS A 64 7.74 5.90 3.15
N ASP A 65 6.76 5.03 2.99
CA ASP A 65 5.37 5.48 2.99
C ASP A 65 4.94 5.92 4.39
N PRO A 66 4.14 6.98 4.50
CA PRO A 66 3.48 7.34 5.74
C PRO A 66 2.28 6.40 5.95
N GLY A 67 2.40 5.46 6.88
CA GLY A 67 1.31 4.53 7.20
C GLY A 67 1.80 3.23 7.81
N ALA A 68 0.86 2.34 8.09
CA ALA A 68 1.16 1.01 8.61
C ALA A 68 1.39 -0.03 7.52
N LEU A 69 0.59 0.02 6.43
CA LEU A 69 0.66 -0.93 5.33
C LEU A 69 0.42 -0.21 3.99
N THR A 70 1.14 -0.65 2.96
CA THR A 70 0.91 -0.28 1.56
C THR A 70 0.63 -1.56 0.77
N LEU A 71 -0.52 -1.62 0.11
CA LEU A 71 -0.83 -2.66 -0.88
C LEU A 71 -0.55 -2.13 -2.27
N LEU A 72 0.43 -2.71 -2.97
CA LEU A 72 0.82 -2.31 -4.31
C LEU A 72 0.33 -3.31 -5.36
N TYR A 73 -0.35 -2.80 -6.37
CA TYR A 73 -0.59 -3.50 -7.62
C TYR A 73 0.21 -2.81 -8.73
N GLN A 74 1.03 -3.57 -9.46
CA GLN A 74 1.78 -3.11 -10.61
C GLN A 74 1.32 -3.85 -11.87
N ASP A 75 1.48 -3.23 -13.03
CA ASP A 75 1.24 -3.90 -14.30
C ASP A 75 2.43 -4.83 -14.65
N GLN A 76 2.60 -5.15 -15.93
CA GLN A 76 3.67 -6.07 -16.37
C GLN A 76 5.03 -5.38 -16.52
N VAL A 77 5.15 -4.07 -16.24
CA VAL A 77 6.39 -3.31 -16.33
C VAL A 77 7.04 -3.22 -14.94
N ASP A 78 8.26 -3.72 -14.83
CA ASP A 78 9.03 -3.67 -13.58
C ASP A 78 9.56 -2.26 -13.27
N GLY A 79 9.81 -1.96 -12.00
CA GLY A 79 10.42 -0.69 -11.59
C GLY A 79 10.58 -0.45 -10.09
N LEU A 80 9.87 -1.18 -9.24
CA LEU A 80 10.04 -1.10 -7.77
C LEU A 80 11.40 -1.66 -7.34
N GLN A 81 12.09 -0.95 -6.43
CA GLN A 81 13.37 -1.33 -5.83
C GLN A 81 13.46 -0.89 -4.37
#